data_AF-A0A5N6RPS3-F1
#
_entry.id   AF-A0A5N6RPS3-F1
#
_cell.length_a   1.000
_cell.length_b   1.000
_cell.length_c   1.000
_cell.angle_alpha   90.00
_cell.angle_beta   90.00
_cell.angle_gamma   90.00
#
_symmetry.space_group_name_H-M   'P 1'
#
loop_
_entity.id
_entity.type
_entity.pdbx_description
1 polymer ?
#
loop_
_entity_poly.entity_id
_entity_poly.type
_entity_poly.pdbx_seq_one_letter_code
_entity_poly.pdbx_strand_id
1 'polypeptide(L)'
;MELTSSMDWSWYLFALPAVVESQNLLCLVFFSILMALFSVAFLAWAFSTGGFAWKDGRNQMGQVPIPGPRGLPLFGSLFTLSHGLAHRTLARMASSSRPTQLKAFSLGSTPAVISSDPIIAREILTSPHFANRPIKQSAKTLMFSRAIGFAPNGTYWRLLSRIASAHLFASKRISAHEAGRQLDCAAMLHAIANEQSLHGTVSLMSVSTLSQ
;
A
#
# COMPACT_ATOMS: atom_id res chain seq x y z
N MET A 1 -43.45 -8.90 60.44
CA MET A 1 -42.40 -8.32 61.30
C MET A 1 -41.77 -9.50 62.01
N GLU A 2 -40.49 -9.83 61.89
CA GLU A 2 -39.33 -8.99 61.61
C GLU A 2 -38.30 -9.73 60.74
N LEU A 3 -37.56 -8.93 59.98
CA LEU A 3 -36.44 -9.33 59.14
C LEU A 3 -35.26 -9.80 60.00
N THR A 4 -34.63 -10.90 59.63
CA THR A 4 -33.16 -10.98 59.52
C THR A 4 -32.80 -12.15 58.61
N SER A 5 -32.77 -11.89 57.30
CA SER A 5 -31.94 -12.67 56.39
C SER A 5 -30.49 -12.30 56.70
N SER A 6 -29.90 -12.91 57.72
CA SER A 6 -28.44 -12.88 57.91
C SER A 6 -27.85 -13.75 56.81
N MET A 7 -27.73 -13.16 55.61
CA MET A 7 -26.97 -13.73 54.52
C MET A 7 -25.53 -13.83 55.05
N ASP A 8 -25.07 -15.04 55.32
CA ASP A 8 -23.75 -15.29 55.92
C ASP A 8 -22.67 -14.76 54.96
N TRP A 9 -22.17 -13.55 55.20
CA TRP A 9 -21.11 -12.93 54.37
C TRP A 9 -19.71 -13.44 54.73
N SER A 10 -19.59 -14.30 55.75
CA SER A 10 -18.34 -14.80 56.32
C SER A 10 -17.59 -15.77 55.40
N TRP A 11 -18.28 -16.56 54.58
CA TRP A 11 -17.62 -17.46 53.62
C TRP A 11 -16.96 -16.71 52.46
N TYR A 12 -17.49 -15.55 52.06
CA TYR A 12 -16.84 -14.69 51.06
C TYR A 12 -15.49 -14.17 51.56
N LEU A 13 -15.34 -13.90 52.85
CA LEU A 13 -14.08 -13.42 53.45
C LEU A 13 -12.94 -14.45 53.34
N PHE A 14 -13.25 -15.75 53.37
CA PHE A 14 -12.29 -16.84 53.16
C PHE A 14 -12.15 -17.28 51.70
N ALA A 15 -13.23 -17.18 50.91
CA ALA A 15 -13.20 -17.53 49.50
C ALA A 15 -12.54 -16.43 48.63
N LEU A 16 -12.64 -15.15 49.01
CA LEU A 16 -12.10 -14.02 48.25
C LEU A 16 -10.58 -14.09 48.06
N PRO A 17 -9.73 -14.31 49.09
CA PRO A 17 -8.29 -14.43 48.91
C PRO A 17 -7.90 -15.62 48.03
N ALA A 18 -8.56 -16.77 48.19
CA ALA A 18 -8.28 -17.98 47.41
C ALA A 18 -8.71 -17.84 45.93
N VAL A 19 -9.83 -17.15 45.67
CA VAL A 19 -10.28 -16.82 44.31
C VAL A 19 -9.37 -15.78 43.68
N VAL A 20 -8.91 -14.78 44.43
CA VAL A 20 -7.96 -13.75 43.95
C VAL A 20 -6.58 -14.37 43.67
N GLU A 21 -6.09 -15.28 44.50
CA GLU A 21 -4.80 -15.97 44.32
C GLU A 21 -4.84 -16.94 43.12
N SER A 22 -5.96 -17.66 42.95
CA SER A 22 -6.21 -18.48 41.75
C SER A 22 -6.33 -17.64 40.47
N GLN A 23 -7.03 -16.51 40.53
CA GLN A 23 -7.12 -15.56 39.40
C GLN A 23 -5.75 -14.99 39.04
N ASN A 24 -4.91 -14.66 40.03
CA ASN A 24 -3.55 -14.17 39.80
C ASN A 24 -2.63 -15.24 39.18
N LEU A 25 -2.74 -16.50 39.61
CA LEU A 25 -2.01 -17.62 39.00
C LEU A 25 -2.44 -17.86 37.55
N LEU A 26 -3.74 -17.83 37.27
CA LEU A 26 -4.25 -17.92 35.90
C LEU A 26 -3.77 -16.74 35.04
N CYS A 27 -3.75 -15.53 35.59
CA CYS A 27 -3.20 -14.35 34.91
C CYS A 27 -1.69 -14.50 34.63
N LEU A 28 -0.91 -15.02 35.58
CA LEU A 28 0.54 -15.26 35.40
C LEU A 28 0.81 -16.34 34.35
N VAL A 29 0.04 -17.44 34.36
CA VAL A 29 0.14 -18.50 33.35
C VAL A 29 -0.23 -17.95 31.98
N PHE A 30 -1.33 -17.21 31.87
CA PHE A 30 -1.73 -16.56 30.61
C PHE A 30 -0.66 -15.59 30.11
N PHE A 31 -0.10 -14.75 31.00
CA PHE A 31 0.97 -13.82 30.65
C PHE A 31 2.24 -14.55 30.19
N SER A 32 2.63 -15.63 30.87
CA SER A 32 3.78 -16.45 30.49
C SER A 32 3.60 -17.12 29.12
N ILE A 33 2.39 -17.61 28.81
CA ILE A 33 2.05 -18.17 27.49
C ILE A 33 2.11 -17.06 26.43
N LEU A 34 1.56 -15.89 26.71
CA LEU A 34 1.59 -14.75 25.79
C LEU A 34 3.04 -14.33 25.49
N MET A 35 3.89 -14.25 26.51
CA MET A 35 5.30 -13.92 26.37
C MET A 35 6.07 -15.00 25.59
N ALA A 36 5.79 -16.28 25.84
CA ALA A 36 6.37 -17.38 25.07
C ALA A 36 5.96 -17.29 23.59
N LEU A 37 4.68 -17.09 23.29
CA LEU A 37 4.18 -16.92 21.93
C LEU A 37 4.80 -15.70 21.24
N PHE A 38 4.94 -14.58 21.96
CA PHE A 38 5.59 -13.38 21.44
C PHE A 38 7.07 -13.62 21.12
N SER A 39 7.79 -14.34 21.99
CA SER A 39 9.20 -14.69 21.77
C SER A 39 9.39 -15.60 20.56
N VAL A 40 8.53 -16.61 20.38
CA VAL A 40 8.55 -17.50 19.22
C VAL A 40 8.23 -16.72 17.95
N ALA A 41 7.24 -15.83 17.98
CA ALA A 41 6.91 -14.97 16.85
C ALA A 41 8.06 -14.02 16.47
N PHE A 42 8.74 -13.45 17.47
CA PHE A 42 9.90 -12.58 17.28
C PHE A 42 11.09 -13.34 16.70
N LEU A 43 11.40 -14.53 17.22
CA LEU A 43 12.45 -15.40 16.68
C LEU A 43 12.13 -15.82 15.25
N ALA A 44 10.90 -16.25 14.98
CA ALA A 44 10.44 -16.60 13.63
C ALA A 44 10.59 -15.41 12.66
N TRP A 45 10.28 -14.19 13.11
CA TRP A 45 10.53 -12.97 12.33
C TRP A 45 12.02 -12.68 12.12
N ALA A 46 12.84 -12.82 13.17
CA ALA A 46 14.29 -12.57 13.11
C ALA A 46 15.03 -13.54 12.19
N PHE A 47 14.61 -14.81 12.16
CA PHE A 47 15.15 -15.84 11.29
C PHE A 47 14.51 -15.86 9.89
N SER A 48 13.38 -15.19 9.68
CA SER A 48 12.75 -15.08 8.35
C SER A 48 13.53 -14.08 7.46
N THR A 49 14.28 -14.62 6.49
CA THR A 49 14.95 -13.86 5.44
C THR A 49 13.96 -13.22 4.47
N GLY A 50 13.38 -12.09 4.84
CA GLY A 50 12.49 -11.29 3.99
C GLY A 50 11.19 -10.83 4.67
N GLY A 51 10.96 -11.24 5.92
CA GLY A 51 9.73 -10.94 6.66
C GLY A 51 8.56 -11.85 6.28
N PHE A 52 7.43 -11.70 6.98
CA PHE A 52 6.27 -12.61 6.88
C PHE A 52 5.70 -12.76 5.45
N ALA A 53 5.79 -11.74 4.59
CA ALA A 53 5.31 -11.82 3.21
C ALA A 53 6.17 -12.70 2.28
N TRP A 54 7.41 -12.99 2.68
CA TRP A 54 8.39 -13.79 1.92
C TRP A 54 8.65 -15.16 2.57
N LYS A 55 7.79 -15.58 3.51
CA LYS A 55 7.93 -16.82 4.29
C LYS A 55 8.06 -18.10 3.45
N ASP A 56 7.53 -18.12 2.22
CA ASP A 56 7.61 -19.27 1.32
C ASP A 56 8.95 -19.35 0.55
N GLY A 57 9.96 -18.54 0.92
CA GLY A 57 11.26 -18.54 0.24
C GLY A 57 11.22 -18.03 -1.20
N ARG A 58 10.17 -17.26 -1.58
CA ARG A 58 9.98 -16.78 -2.97
C ARG A 58 11.15 -15.93 -3.49
N ASN A 59 11.88 -15.28 -2.60
CA ASN A 59 13.08 -14.51 -2.92
C ASN A 59 14.30 -15.39 -3.21
N GLN A 60 14.22 -16.71 -3.00
CA GLN A 60 15.29 -17.70 -3.20
C GLN A 60 14.93 -18.74 -4.28
N MET A 61 13.77 -18.64 -4.92
CA MET A 61 13.33 -19.59 -5.96
C MET A 61 14.10 -19.44 -7.29
N GLY A 62 14.75 -18.30 -7.50
CA GLY A 62 15.54 -18.03 -8.71
C GLY A 62 17.00 -18.48 -8.59
N GLN A 63 17.72 -18.47 -9.71
CA GLN A 63 19.16 -18.76 -9.74
C GLN A 63 19.98 -17.81 -8.85
N VAL A 64 19.49 -16.58 -8.65
CA VAL A 64 20.09 -15.58 -7.77
C VAL A 64 19.05 -15.17 -6.73
N PRO A 65 19.36 -15.23 -5.43
CA PRO A 65 18.45 -14.76 -4.40
C PRO A 65 18.33 -13.23 -4.48
N ILE A 66 17.12 -12.73 -4.26
CA ILE A 66 16.84 -11.30 -4.29
C ILE A 66 17.00 -10.75 -2.86
N PRO A 67 18.08 -10.01 -2.55
CA PRO A 67 18.26 -9.46 -1.22
C PRO A 67 17.28 -8.32 -0.98
N GLY A 68 16.89 -8.12 0.28
CA GLY A 68 15.87 -7.15 0.65
C GLY A 68 16.07 -6.61 2.07
N PRO A 69 15.73 -5.35 2.34
CA PRO A 69 15.63 -4.87 3.72
C PRO A 69 14.54 -5.65 4.45
N ARG A 70 14.82 -6.07 5.68
CA ARG A 70 13.84 -6.69 6.56
C ARG A 70 12.88 -5.60 7.06
N GLY A 71 11.61 -5.70 6.72
CA GLY A 71 10.57 -4.82 7.24
C GLY A 71 10.14 -5.24 8.66
N LEU A 72 9.41 -4.35 9.35
CA LEU A 72 8.83 -4.63 10.65
C LEU A 72 7.89 -5.86 10.61
N PRO A 73 7.72 -6.57 11.74
CA PRO A 73 6.76 -7.67 11.81
C PRO A 73 5.36 -7.15 11.43
N LEU A 74 4.63 -7.92 10.60
CA LEU A 74 3.28 -7.63 10.05
C LEU A 74 3.17 -6.43 9.08
N PHE A 75 3.81 -5.30 9.36
CA PHE A 75 3.67 -4.08 8.57
C PHE A 75 4.72 -3.95 7.45
N GLY A 76 5.80 -4.73 7.51
CA GLY A 76 6.86 -4.66 6.52
C GLY A 76 7.51 -3.27 6.49
N SER A 77 7.69 -2.72 5.30
CA SER A 77 8.24 -1.37 5.07
C SER A 77 7.16 -0.28 5.02
N LEU A 78 5.90 -0.56 5.39
CA LEU A 78 4.80 0.42 5.34
C LEU A 78 5.09 1.66 6.19
N PHE A 79 5.62 1.48 7.40
CA PHE A 79 5.98 2.61 8.27
C PHE A 79 7.08 3.49 7.66
N THR A 80 8.05 2.90 6.97
CA THR A 80 9.09 3.68 6.26
C THR A 80 8.48 4.45 5.08
N LEU A 81 7.45 3.89 4.42
CA LEU A 81 6.76 4.52 3.30
C LEU A 81 5.71 5.56 3.73
N SER A 82 5.15 5.45 4.93
CA SER A 82 4.13 6.38 5.45
C SER A 82 4.72 7.75 5.81
N HIS A 83 6.01 7.78 6.16
CA HIS A 83 6.71 9.02 6.49
C HIS A 83 7.22 9.69 5.21
N GLY A 84 6.40 10.59 4.65
CA GLY A 84 6.72 11.43 3.50
C GLY A 84 6.34 10.81 2.15
N LEU A 85 7.10 11.16 1.10
CA LEU A 85 6.81 10.73 -0.26
C LEU A 85 7.32 9.30 -0.50
N ALA A 86 6.38 8.35 -0.63
CA ALA A 86 6.68 6.93 -0.81
C ALA A 86 7.68 6.64 -1.94
N HIS A 87 7.55 7.32 -3.09
CA HIS A 87 8.46 7.13 -4.23
C HIS A 87 9.91 7.54 -3.93
N ARG A 88 10.15 8.56 -3.09
CA ARG A 88 11.50 8.98 -2.68
C ARG A 88 12.14 7.96 -1.74
N THR A 89 11.34 7.40 -0.83
CA THR A 89 11.80 6.33 0.06
C THR A 89 12.13 5.08 -0.73
N LEU A 90 11.27 4.70 -1.68
CA LEU A 90 11.50 3.59 -2.61
C LEU A 90 12.76 3.79 -3.46
N ALA A 91 12.97 4.99 -4.02
CA ALA A 91 14.19 5.32 -4.76
C ALA A 91 15.45 5.16 -3.90
N ARG A 92 15.43 5.65 -2.65
CA ARG A 92 16.52 5.47 -1.69
C ARG A 92 16.75 4.00 -1.33
N MET A 93 15.68 3.20 -1.21
CA MET A 93 15.79 1.77 -0.98
C MET A 93 16.41 1.05 -2.17
N ALA A 94 16.05 1.45 -3.40
CA ALA A 94 16.61 0.90 -4.62
C ALA A 94 18.10 1.24 -4.77
N SER A 95 18.52 2.46 -4.45
CA SER A 95 19.91 2.92 -4.58
C SER A 95 20.86 2.53 -3.44
N SER A 96 20.37 1.98 -2.33
CA SER A 96 21.21 1.65 -1.16
C SER A 96 22.29 0.58 -1.44
N SER A 97 23.34 0.62 -0.61
CA SER A 97 24.71 0.04 -0.66
C SER A 97 24.96 -1.43 -1.04
N ARG A 98 24.04 -2.14 -1.71
CA ARG A 98 24.30 -3.47 -2.29
C ARG A 98 24.25 -3.43 -3.82
N PRO A 99 25.19 -4.09 -4.53
CA PRO A 99 25.30 -4.08 -5.99
C PRO A 99 24.21 -4.87 -6.72
N THR A 100 23.10 -5.17 -6.06
CA THR A 100 21.98 -5.91 -6.66
C THR A 100 20.99 -4.94 -7.30
N GLN A 101 20.77 -5.14 -8.60
CA GLN A 101 19.85 -4.36 -9.43
C GLN A 101 18.38 -4.51 -9.03
N LEU A 102 18.05 -5.54 -8.24
CA LEU A 102 16.69 -5.90 -7.84
C LEU A 102 16.64 -6.14 -6.32
N LYS A 103 15.63 -5.57 -5.65
CA LYS A 103 15.45 -5.69 -4.20
C LYS A 103 14.03 -6.11 -3.83
N ALA A 104 13.93 -7.08 -2.92
CA ALA A 104 12.67 -7.55 -2.38
C ALA A 104 12.32 -6.79 -1.10
N PHE A 105 11.06 -6.43 -0.90
CA PHE A 105 10.58 -5.85 0.35
C PHE A 105 9.12 -6.26 0.59
N SER A 106 8.60 -5.92 1.77
CA SER A 106 7.24 -6.29 2.18
C SER A 106 6.38 -5.03 2.30
N LEU A 107 5.21 -5.02 1.68
CA LEU A 107 4.19 -4.00 1.86
C LEU A 107 3.05 -4.59 2.69
N GLY A 108 3.14 -4.48 4.02
CA GLY A 108 2.28 -5.26 4.92
C GLY A 108 2.49 -6.76 4.67
N SER A 109 1.40 -7.44 4.30
CA SER A 109 1.41 -8.87 3.95
C SER A 109 1.68 -9.16 2.46
N THR A 110 1.88 -8.13 1.62
CA THR A 110 2.10 -8.30 0.19
C THR A 110 3.59 -8.23 -0.17
N PRO A 111 4.16 -9.26 -0.82
CA PRO A 111 5.55 -9.21 -1.30
C PRO A 111 5.65 -8.24 -2.48
N ALA A 112 6.68 -7.40 -2.48
CA ALA A 112 6.94 -6.41 -3.53
C ALA A 112 8.42 -6.39 -3.90
N VAL A 113 8.69 -6.07 -5.16
CA VAL A 113 10.04 -5.97 -5.70
C VAL A 113 10.24 -4.58 -6.28
N ILE A 114 11.43 -4.02 -6.09
CA ILE A 114 11.83 -2.73 -6.65
C ILE A 114 13.15 -2.86 -7.40
N SER A 115 13.25 -2.15 -8.52
CA SER A 115 14.49 -1.95 -9.26
C SER A 115 14.58 -0.50 -9.71
N SER A 116 15.79 0.04 -9.70
CA SER A 116 16.16 1.33 -10.30
C SER A 116 17.06 1.14 -11.53
N ASP A 117 17.25 -0.09 -11.98
CA ASP A 117 18.10 -0.42 -13.12
C ASP A 117 17.29 -0.38 -14.43
N PRO A 118 17.74 0.35 -15.47
CA PRO A 118 17.00 0.49 -16.72
C PRO A 118 16.91 -0.82 -17.52
N ILE A 119 17.88 -1.72 -17.40
CA ILE A 119 17.88 -3.03 -18.09
C ILE A 119 16.79 -3.91 -17.49
N ILE A 120 16.74 -3.98 -16.16
CA ILE A 120 15.69 -4.73 -15.44
C ILE A 120 14.31 -4.11 -15.67
N ALA A 121 14.20 -2.78 -15.67
CA ALA A 121 12.95 -2.11 -15.98
C ALA A 121 12.45 -2.46 -17.39
N ARG A 122 13.35 -2.50 -18.38
CA ARG A 122 13.00 -2.93 -19.75
C ARG A 122 12.50 -4.37 -19.78
N GLU A 123 13.16 -5.29 -19.08
CA GLU A 123 12.76 -6.69 -19.02
C GLU A 123 11.37 -6.85 -18.40
N ILE A 124 11.12 -6.20 -17.26
CA ILE A 124 9.81 -6.23 -16.58
C ILE A 124 8.72 -5.61 -17.47
N LEU A 125 8.97 -4.46 -18.10
CA LEU A 125 7.96 -3.75 -18.88
C LEU A 125 7.65 -4.42 -20.23
N THR A 126 8.59 -5.20 -20.78
CA THR A 126 8.41 -5.89 -22.07
C THR A 126 7.84 -7.30 -21.89
N SER A 127 8.06 -7.93 -20.73
CA SER A 127 7.66 -9.30 -20.49
C SER A 127 6.14 -9.46 -20.30
N PRO A 128 5.50 -10.42 -21.00
CA PRO A 128 4.06 -10.65 -20.88
C PRO A 128 3.64 -11.16 -19.49
N HIS A 129 4.58 -11.75 -18.73
CA HIS A 129 4.33 -12.24 -17.38
C HIS A 129 4.05 -11.11 -16.37
N PHE A 130 4.56 -9.90 -16.63
CA PHE A 130 4.35 -8.71 -15.81
C PHE A 130 3.30 -7.75 -16.38
N ALA A 131 2.60 -8.15 -17.45
CA ALA A 131 1.58 -7.31 -18.07
C ALA A 131 0.30 -7.21 -17.22
N ASN A 132 0.07 -8.14 -16.30
CA ASN A 132 -1.10 -8.10 -15.42
C ASN A 132 -0.85 -7.20 -14.20
N ARG A 133 -1.84 -6.39 -13.83
CA ARG A 133 -1.78 -5.51 -12.65
C ARG A 133 -2.72 -6.03 -11.56
N PRO A 134 -2.30 -6.08 -10.29
CA PRO A 134 -3.21 -6.42 -9.21
C PRO A 134 -4.31 -5.36 -9.12
N ILE A 135 -5.58 -5.81 -9.22
CA ILE A 135 -6.73 -4.91 -9.16
C ILE A 135 -6.82 -4.33 -7.76
N LYS A 136 -6.72 -3.01 -7.64
CA LYS A 136 -6.92 -2.32 -6.37
C LYS A 136 -8.40 -2.40 -5.98
N GLN A 137 -8.69 -2.69 -4.71
CA GLN A 137 -10.07 -2.72 -4.21
C GLN A 137 -10.79 -1.39 -4.45
N SER A 138 -10.10 -0.25 -4.33
CA SER A 138 -10.66 1.06 -4.65
C SER A 138 -11.14 1.19 -6.10
N ALA A 139 -10.37 0.67 -7.07
CA ALA A 139 -10.78 0.66 -8.47
C ALA A 139 -11.99 -0.25 -8.72
N LYS A 140 -12.12 -1.34 -7.96
CA LYS A 140 -13.31 -2.21 -7.99
C LYS A 140 -14.54 -1.48 -7.44
N THR A 141 -14.41 -0.81 -6.29
CA THR A 141 -15.51 -0.04 -5.66
C THR A 141 -16.01 1.09 -6.56
N LEU A 142 -15.11 1.78 -7.26
CA LEU A 142 -15.45 2.85 -8.20
C LEU A 142 -15.92 2.35 -9.58
N MET A 143 -16.18 1.04 -9.74
CA MET A 143 -16.54 0.41 -11.01
C MET A 143 -15.52 0.61 -12.15
N PHE A 144 -14.29 1.02 -11.83
CA PHE A 144 -13.20 1.22 -12.79
C PHE A 144 -12.43 -0.07 -13.13
N SER A 145 -12.89 -1.24 -12.66
CA SER A 145 -12.24 -2.52 -12.97
C SER A 145 -12.17 -2.85 -14.47
N ARG A 146 -13.05 -2.25 -15.29
CA ARG A 146 -13.06 -2.38 -16.75
C ARG A 146 -12.41 -1.21 -17.48
N ALA A 147 -12.00 -0.16 -16.76
CA ALA A 147 -11.32 0.98 -17.37
C ALA A 147 -9.97 0.54 -17.94
N ILE A 148 -9.54 1.16 -19.05
CA ILE A 148 -8.32 0.78 -19.79
C ILE A 148 -7.06 0.73 -18.91
N GLY A 149 -6.98 1.56 -17.87
CA GLY A 149 -5.84 1.61 -16.94
C GLY A 149 -5.85 0.54 -15.83
N PHE A 150 -6.99 -0.12 -15.56
CA PHE A 150 -7.15 -1.07 -14.46
C PHE A 150 -7.62 -2.46 -14.91
N ALA A 151 -8.04 -2.61 -16.17
CA ALA A 151 -8.48 -3.90 -16.70
C ALA A 151 -7.32 -4.91 -16.76
N PRO A 152 -7.56 -6.18 -16.39
CA PRO A 152 -6.55 -7.22 -16.44
C PRO A 152 -6.14 -7.50 -17.90
N ASN A 153 -4.91 -7.95 -18.09
CA ASN A 153 -4.42 -8.28 -19.43
C ASN A 153 -5.26 -9.43 -20.03
N GLY A 154 -5.78 -9.23 -21.23
CA GLY A 154 -6.67 -10.17 -21.91
C GLY A 154 -7.16 -9.68 -23.26
N THR A 155 -8.05 -10.43 -23.90
CA THR A 155 -8.68 -10.04 -25.18
C THR A 155 -9.42 -8.71 -25.07
N TYR A 156 -10.16 -8.50 -23.97
CA TYR A 156 -10.88 -7.26 -23.71
C TYR A 156 -9.96 -6.04 -23.64
N TRP A 157 -8.89 -6.09 -22.83
CA TRP A 157 -7.94 -4.99 -22.70
C TRP A 157 -7.21 -4.69 -24.01
N ARG A 158 -6.83 -5.73 -24.78
CA ARG A 158 -6.20 -5.58 -26.11
C ARG A 158 -7.13 -4.92 -27.11
N LEU A 159 -8.41 -5.31 -27.15
CA LEU A 159 -9.42 -4.68 -28.00
C LEU A 159 -9.60 -3.21 -27.63
N LEU A 160 -9.76 -2.90 -26.34
CA LEU A 160 -9.93 -1.54 -25.85
C LEU A 160 -8.71 -0.66 -26.18
N SER A 161 -7.51 -1.18 -25.98
CA SER A 161 -6.26 -0.48 -26.32
C SER A 161 -6.14 -0.24 -27.82
N ARG A 162 -6.53 -1.21 -28.65
CA ARG A 162 -6.56 -1.04 -30.11
C ARG A 162 -7.54 0.06 -30.54
N ILE A 163 -8.75 0.07 -29.97
CA ILE A 163 -9.76 1.09 -30.26
C ILE A 163 -9.27 2.48 -29.80
N ALA A 164 -8.72 2.57 -28.59
CA ALA A 164 -8.18 3.82 -28.06
C ALA A 164 -7.06 4.37 -28.94
N SER A 165 -6.07 3.54 -29.30
CA SER A 165 -4.97 3.95 -30.17
C SER A 165 -5.43 4.32 -31.59
N ALA A 166 -6.40 3.60 -32.15
CA ALA A 166 -6.89 3.83 -33.52
C ALA A 166 -7.87 5.01 -33.66
N HIS A 167 -8.62 5.35 -32.61
CA HIS A 167 -9.71 6.32 -32.71
C HIS A 167 -9.63 7.49 -31.74
N LEU A 168 -9.00 7.33 -30.57
CA LEU A 168 -8.85 8.40 -29.58
C LEU A 168 -7.49 9.08 -29.73
N PHE A 169 -6.42 8.29 -29.82
CA PHE A 169 -5.04 8.76 -29.89
C PHE A 169 -4.44 8.73 -31.29
N ALA A 170 -5.26 8.53 -32.33
CA ALA A 170 -4.80 8.62 -33.70
C ALA A 170 -4.36 10.06 -34.04
N SER A 171 -3.25 10.21 -34.74
CA SER A 171 -2.69 11.52 -35.14
C SER A 171 -3.75 12.45 -35.74
N LYS A 172 -4.55 11.96 -36.70
CA LYS A 172 -5.65 12.72 -37.31
C LYS A 172 -6.68 13.23 -36.30
N ARG A 173 -6.98 12.43 -35.27
CA ARG A 173 -7.94 12.80 -34.21
C ARG A 173 -7.32 13.79 -33.24
N ILE A 174 -6.03 13.65 -32.91
CA ILE A 174 -5.30 14.62 -32.08
C ILE A 174 -5.26 15.99 -32.77
N SER A 175 -4.96 16.05 -34.06
CA SER A 175 -5.00 17.28 -34.86
C SER A 175 -6.41 17.87 -34.97
N ALA A 176 -7.44 17.04 -35.14
CA ALA A 176 -8.81 17.53 -35.22
C ALA A 176 -9.29 18.24 -33.93
N HIS A 177 -8.75 17.88 -32.77
CA HIS A 177 -9.06 18.55 -31.49
C HIS A 177 -8.12 19.72 -31.17
N GLU A 178 -7.22 20.10 -32.08
CA GLU A 178 -6.25 21.17 -31.85
C GLU A 178 -6.92 22.52 -31.58
N ALA A 179 -7.91 22.89 -32.39
CA ALA A 179 -8.63 24.16 -32.23
C ALA A 179 -9.29 24.30 -30.85
N GLY A 180 -9.90 23.22 -30.35
CA GLY A 180 -10.49 23.20 -29.01
C GLY A 180 -9.44 23.42 -27.91
N ARG A 181 -8.30 22.70 -27.99
CA ARG A 181 -7.19 22.90 -27.04
C ARG A 181 -6.61 24.31 -27.10
N GLN A 182 -6.51 24.90 -28.30
CA GLN A 182 -6.04 26.28 -28.44
C GLN A 182 -7.00 27.27 -27.79
N LEU A 183 -8.32 27.05 -27.93
CA LEU A 183 -9.34 27.87 -27.28
C LEU A 183 -9.28 27.74 -25.76
N ASP A 184 -9.18 26.51 -25.23
CA ASP A 184 -9.02 26.28 -23.78
C ASP A 184 -7.74 26.93 -23.23
N CYS A 185 -6.63 26.84 -23.97
CA CYS A 185 -5.38 27.51 -23.62
C CYS A 185 -5.52 29.03 -23.62
N ALA A 186 -6.18 29.61 -24.63
CA ALA A 186 -6.42 31.05 -24.69
C ALA A 186 -7.28 31.53 -23.52
N ALA A 187 -8.35 30.79 -23.19
CA ALA A 187 -9.19 31.07 -22.03
C ALA A 187 -8.40 31.00 -20.71
N MET A 188 -7.55 29.98 -20.55
CA MET A 188 -6.67 29.85 -19.38
C MET A 188 -5.68 31.03 -19.28
N LEU A 189 -5.06 31.45 -20.38
CA LEU A 189 -4.15 32.60 -20.40
C LEU A 189 -4.85 33.91 -20.07
N HIS A 190 -6.06 34.12 -20.58
CA HIS A 190 -6.89 35.28 -20.22
C HIS A 190 -7.24 35.28 -18.73
N ALA A 191 -7.62 34.13 -18.17
CA ALA A 191 -7.90 34.01 -16.73
C ALA A 191 -6.67 34.33 -15.88
N ILE A 192 -5.50 33.81 -16.26
CA ILE A 192 -4.21 34.09 -15.61
C ILE A 192 -3.89 35.59 -15.67
N ALA A 193 -4.04 36.23 -16.83
CA ALA A 193 -3.76 37.66 -16.98
C ALA A 193 -4.70 38.52 -16.12
N ASN A 194 -5.98 38.17 -16.07
CA ASN A 194 -6.97 38.85 -15.24
C ASN A 194 -6.62 38.71 -13.75
N GLU A 195 -6.37 37.49 -13.26
CA GLU A 195 -6.01 37.25 -11.86
C GLU A 195 -4.71 38.00 -11.48
N GLN A 196 -3.71 37.97 -12.36
CA GLN A 196 -2.46 38.71 -12.17
C GLN A 196 -2.70 40.22 -12.08
N SER A 197 -3.58 40.79 -12.91
CA SER A 197 -3.88 42.22 -12.87
C SER A 197 -4.66 42.66 -11.62
N LEU A 198 -5.54 41.79 -11.10
CA LEU A 198 -6.38 42.07 -9.93
C LEU A 198 -5.63 41.86 -8.62
N HIS A 199 -4.79 40.83 -8.54
CA HIS A 199 -4.19 40.37 -7.28
C HIS A 199 -2.65 40.46 -7.26
N GLY A 200 -1.99 40.70 -8.40
CA GLY A 200 -0.52 40.71 -8.51
C GLY A 200 0.13 39.33 -8.42
N THR A 201 -0.66 38.27 -8.22
CA THR A 201 -0.23 36.87 -8.14
C THR A 201 -1.27 35.94 -8.77
N VAL A 202 -0.85 34.77 -9.26
CA VAL A 202 -1.71 33.78 -9.92
C VAL A 202 -1.59 32.44 -9.23
N SER A 203 -2.73 31.83 -8.89
CA SER A 203 -2.76 30.45 -8.38
C SER A 203 -2.91 29.43 -9.52
N LEU A 204 -1.86 28.67 -9.80
CA LEU A 204 -1.86 27.65 -10.86
C LEU A 204 -2.69 26.39 -10.53
N MET A 205 -3.07 26.23 -9.26
CA MET A 205 -3.90 25.11 -8.78
C MET A 205 -5.17 25.70 -8.18
N SER A 206 -6.02 26.26 -9.04
CA SER A 206 -7.37 26.63 -8.63
C SER A 206 -8.20 25.35 -8.49
N VAL A 207 -8.42 24.91 -7.25
CA VAL A 207 -9.56 24.02 -6.97
C VAL A 207 -10.78 24.90 -7.10
N SER A 208 -11.38 24.91 -8.28
CA SER A 208 -12.62 25.61 -8.53
C SER A 208 -13.70 25.05 -7.61
N THR A 209 -13.85 25.64 -6.43
CA THR A 209 -15.05 25.51 -5.63
C THR A 209 -16.14 26.20 -6.43
N LEU A 210 -16.82 25.43 -7.28
CA LEU A 210 -18.09 25.82 -7.87
C LEU A 210 -19.06 26.03 -6.71
N SER A 211 -19.14 27.26 -6.21
CA SER A 211 -20.28 27.73 -5.44
C SER A 211 -21.46 27.80 -6.40
N GLN A 212 -22.39 26.86 -6.24
CA GLN A 212 -23.77 27.04 -6.68
C GLN A 212 -24.41 28.21 -5.93
#